data_AF-A0A183Q4B1-F1
#
_entry.id   AF-A0A183Q4B1-F1
#
_cell.length_a   1.000
_cell.length_b   1.000
_cell.length_c   1.000
_cell.angle_alpha   90.00
_cell.angle_beta   90.00
_cell.angle_gamma   90.00
#
_symmetry.space_group_name_H-M   'P 1'
#
loop_
_entity.id
_entity.type
_entity.pdbx_description
1 polymer ?
#
loop_
_entity_poly.entity_id
_entity_poly.type
_entity_poly.pdbx_seq_one_letter_code
_entity_poly.pdbx_strand_id
1 'polypeptide(L)'
;MVALEFISQLDKLHFVDSVGLDDFADRCSYMLSFVILVMCFTIVTLKSYVFEPLSCYIPTTFSGSNLGSYINAFCWINGTTPISVDTDQLDNPTYWSSLEDKKISKSFSLLIIFSAIIYFRSHSF
;
A
#
# COMPACT_ATOMS: atom_id res chain seq x y z
N MET A 1 -12.11 26.01 11.96
CA MET A 1 -12.62 26.55 10.68
C MET A 1 -12.57 25.50 9.56
N VAL A 2 -11.48 24.76 9.38
CA VAL A 2 -11.36 23.71 8.33
C VAL A 2 -12.34 22.52 8.48
N ALA A 3 -12.60 22.06 9.71
CA ALA A 3 -13.45 20.88 9.94
C ALA A 3 -14.93 21.10 9.56
N LEU A 4 -15.47 22.31 9.76
CA LEU A 4 -16.85 22.63 9.40
C LEU A 4 -17.03 22.72 7.88
N GLU A 5 -16.03 23.25 7.17
CA GLU A 5 -16.01 23.24 5.70
C GLU A 5 -15.94 21.80 5.18
N PHE A 6 -15.12 20.94 5.80
CA PHE A 6 -15.05 19.53 5.42
C PHE A 6 -16.37 18.79 5.63
N ILE A 7 -17.07 19.03 6.75
CA ILE A 7 -18.40 18.45 7.02
C ILE A 7 -19.45 18.95 6.03
N SER A 8 -19.41 20.24 5.68
CA SER A 8 -20.28 20.82 4.64
C SER A 8 -20.03 20.20 3.24
N GLN A 9 -18.79 19.87 2.91
CA GLN A 9 -18.46 19.20 1.64
C GLN A 9 -18.87 17.72 1.66
N LEU A 10 -18.81 17.06 2.82
CA LEU A 10 -19.32 15.69 3.02
C LEU A 10 -20.84 15.61 2.89
N ASP A 11 -21.58 16.63 3.32
CA ASP A 11 -23.03 16.71 3.16
C ASP A 11 -23.47 16.75 1.68
N LYS A 12 -22.62 17.31 0.80
CA LYS A 12 -22.82 17.30 -0.66
C LYS A 12 -22.50 15.96 -1.33
N LEU A 13 -21.82 15.05 -0.65
CA LEU A 13 -21.71 13.66 -1.09
C LEU A 13 -23.05 12.97 -0.76
N HIS A 14 -24.08 13.28 -1.55
CA HIS A 14 -25.40 12.67 -1.50
C HIS A 14 -25.30 11.18 -1.88
N PHE A 15 -24.89 10.35 -0.92
CA PHE A 15 -24.64 8.92 -1.07
C PHE A 15 -25.93 8.09 -0.88
N VAL A 16 -27.05 8.75 -0.53
CA VAL A 16 -28.34 8.13 -0.18
C VAL A 16 -29.49 8.90 -0.78
N ASP A 17 -29.59 8.89 -2.11
CA ASP A 17 -30.81 9.39 -2.76
C ASP A 17 -31.18 8.57 -3.99
N SER A 18 -30.86 7.28 -3.97
CA SER A 18 -31.58 6.32 -4.82
C SER A 18 -32.94 6.11 -4.19
N VAL A 19 -33.98 6.77 -4.71
CA VAL A 19 -35.37 6.43 -4.42
C VAL A 19 -35.73 5.22 -5.30
N GLY A 20 -35.12 4.09 -4.98
CA GLY A 20 -35.31 2.80 -5.65
C GLY A 20 -35.54 1.70 -4.62
N LEU A 21 -36.26 0.66 -5.05
CA LEU A 21 -36.68 -0.54 -4.31
C LEU A 21 -35.52 -1.40 -3.73
N ASP A 22 -34.34 -0.82 -3.53
CA ASP A 22 -33.23 -1.48 -2.87
C ASP A 22 -33.51 -1.55 -1.36
N ASP A 23 -33.61 -2.78 -0.86
CA ASP A 23 -33.75 -3.06 0.56
C ASP A 23 -32.65 -2.36 1.36
N PHE A 24 -32.99 -1.90 2.57
CA PHE A 24 -32.04 -1.27 3.49
C PHE A 24 -30.79 -2.14 3.74
N ALA A 25 -30.96 -3.47 3.65
CA ALA A 25 -29.88 -4.45 3.78
C ALA A 25 -28.80 -4.29 2.70
N ASP A 26 -29.19 -4.08 1.44
CA ASP A 26 -28.24 -3.96 0.33
C ASP A 26 -27.46 -2.65 0.39
N ARG A 27 -28.14 -1.57 0.79
CA ARG A 27 -27.48 -0.27 1.03
C ARG A 27 -26.45 -0.37 2.15
N CYS A 28 -26.80 -1.02 3.26
CA CYS A 28 -25.88 -1.19 4.38
C CYS A 28 -24.64 -1.99 4.00
N SER A 29 -24.81 -3.07 3.23
CA SER A 29 -23.71 -3.92 2.76
C SER A 29 -22.70 -3.14 1.90
N TYR A 30 -23.20 -2.33 0.95
CA TYR A 30 -22.36 -1.51 0.08
C TYR A 30 -21.62 -0.41 0.86
N MET A 31 -22.31 0.28 1.78
CA MET A 31 -21.69 1.30 2.65
C MET A 31 -20.58 0.70 3.52
N LEU A 32 -20.86 -0.42 4.17
CA LEU A 32 -19.91 -1.08 5.07
C LEU A 32 -18.68 -1.59 4.31
N SER A 33 -18.89 -2.18 3.13
CA SER A 33 -17.80 -2.63 2.28
C SER A 33 -16.88 -1.47 1.88
N PHE A 34 -17.45 -0.32 1.49
CA PHE A 34 -16.68 0.87 1.18
C PHE A 34 -15.87 1.38 2.39
N VAL A 35 -16.50 1.49 3.57
CA VAL A 35 -15.83 1.94 4.80
C VAL A 35 -14.69 1.01 5.19
N ILE A 36 -14.87 -0.31 5.09
CA ILE A 36 -13.83 -1.29 5.40
C ILE A 36 -12.64 -1.18 4.42
N LEU A 37 -12.92 -1.00 3.13
CA LEU A 37 -11.86 -0.84 2.12
C LEU A 37 -11.07 0.46 2.34
N VAL A 38 -11.74 1.57 2.65
CA VAL A 38 -11.07 2.84 2.99
C VAL A 38 -10.23 2.69 4.25
N MET A 39 -10.75 2.05 5.30
CA MET A 39 -10.00 1.80 6.53
C MET A 39 -8.73 0.97 6.23
N CYS A 40 -8.87 -0.16 5.52
CA CYS A 40 -7.74 -1.01 5.15
C CYS A 40 -6.69 -0.24 4.34
N PHE A 41 -7.12 0.56 3.35
CA PHE A 41 -6.23 1.39 2.55
C PHE A 41 -5.45 2.40 3.41
N THR A 42 -6.12 3.09 4.34
CA THR A 42 -5.43 4.05 5.23
C THR A 42 -4.40 3.38 6.11
N ILE A 43 -4.71 2.19 6.67
CA ILE A 43 -3.78 1.43 7.52
C ILE A 43 -2.55 0.99 6.71
N VAL A 44 -2.76 0.44 5.51
CA VAL A 44 -1.66 0.01 4.62
C VAL A 44 -0.78 1.21 4.25
N THR A 45 -1.40 2.33 3.85
CA THR A 45 -0.68 3.55 3.45
C THR A 45 0.15 4.12 4.60
N LEU A 46 -0.41 4.19 5.81
CA LEU A 46 0.32 4.64 6.99
C LEU A 46 1.54 3.75 7.26
N LYS A 47 1.36 2.43 7.19
CA LYS A 47 2.45 1.47 7.35
C LYS A 47 3.53 1.60 6.26
N SER A 48 3.15 1.96 5.04
CA SER A 48 4.08 2.08 3.91
C SER A 48 4.86 3.40 3.87
N TYR A 49 4.29 4.51 4.35
CA TYR A 49 4.90 5.84 4.21
C TYR A 49 5.35 6.49 5.52
N VAL A 50 4.69 6.18 6.65
CA VAL A 50 5.00 6.80 7.95
C VAL A 50 5.92 5.92 8.78
N PHE A 51 5.71 4.60 8.71
CA PHE A 51 6.55 3.63 9.41
C PHE A 51 7.64 3.07 8.49
N GLU A 52 8.67 2.49 9.07
CA GLU A 52 9.69 1.76 8.30
C GLU A 52 9.06 0.49 7.70
N PRO A 53 8.89 0.40 6.37
CA PRO A 53 8.18 -0.72 5.75
C PRO A 53 9.00 -2.02 5.79
N LEU A 54 10.32 -1.90 6.00
CA LEU A 54 11.27 -3.00 6.18
C LEU A 54 12.47 -2.52 7.01
N SER A 55 13.16 -3.47 7.63
CA SER A 55 14.45 -3.24 8.31
C SER A 55 15.51 -4.10 7.63
N CYS A 56 16.52 -3.44 7.05
CA CYS A 56 17.66 -4.08 6.42
C CYS A 56 18.77 -4.35 7.44
N TYR A 57 19.31 -5.56 7.40
CA TYR A 57 20.48 -5.91 8.18
C TYR A 57 21.77 -5.64 7.38
N ILE A 58 22.74 -4.97 8.01
CA ILE A 58 24.08 -4.75 7.45
C ILE A 58 25.12 -5.13 8.52
N PRO A 59 26.18 -5.87 8.14
CA PRO A 59 27.18 -6.36 9.09
C PRO A 59 28.09 -5.28 9.70
N THR A 60 28.20 -4.10 9.08
CA THR A 60 29.07 -3.01 9.56
C THR A 60 28.26 -1.86 10.13
N THR A 61 28.46 -1.55 11.41
CA THR A 61 27.86 -0.38 12.05
C THR A 61 28.62 0.88 11.64
N PHE A 62 28.09 1.61 10.66
CA PHE A 62 28.63 2.92 10.31
C PHE A 62 28.30 3.92 11.44
N SER A 63 29.28 4.71 11.88
CA SER A 63 29.13 5.76 12.90
C SER A 63 28.42 6.98 12.32
N GLY A 64 27.13 6.82 12.00
CA GLY A 64 26.28 7.88 11.47
C GLY A 64 24.84 7.65 11.91
N SER A 65 24.28 8.59 12.67
CA SER A 65 22.98 8.46 13.35
C SER A 65 21.77 8.27 12.42
N ASN A 66 21.91 8.48 11.11
CA ASN A 66 20.81 8.42 10.14
C ASN A 66 21.04 7.44 8.97
N LEU A 67 22.09 6.61 9.02
CA LEU A 67 22.41 5.72 7.90
C LEU A 67 21.42 4.57 7.75
N GLY A 68 20.89 4.04 8.87
CA GLY A 68 19.91 2.96 8.87
C GLY A 68 18.66 3.30 8.06
N SER A 69 18.06 4.48 8.29
CA SER A 69 16.87 4.92 7.56
C SER A 69 17.15 5.14 6.06
N TYR A 70 18.35 5.62 5.69
CA TYR A 70 18.76 5.74 4.29
C TYR A 70 18.84 4.38 3.61
N ILE A 71 19.46 3.39 4.25
CA ILE A 71 19.60 2.03 3.71
C ILE A 71 18.22 1.39 3.55
N ASN A 72 17.36 1.50 4.56
CA ASN A 72 16.00 0.97 4.51
C ASN A 72 15.24 1.55 3.31
N ALA A 73 15.34 2.87 3.09
CA ALA A 73 14.75 3.53 1.94
C ALA A 73 15.37 3.07 0.60
N PHE A 74 16.69 2.89 0.55
CA PHE A 74 17.40 2.40 -0.63
C PHE A 74 16.94 1.00 -1.03
N CYS A 75 16.79 0.09 -0.06
CA CYS A 75 16.30 -1.27 -0.32
C CYS A 75 14.82 -1.26 -0.73
N TRP A 76 14.01 -0.39 -0.13
CA TRP A 76 12.61 -0.23 -0.49
C TRP A 76 12.44 0.18 -1.96
N ILE A 77 13.20 1.16 -2.43
CA ILE A 77 13.10 1.68 -3.81
C ILE A 77 13.68 0.68 -4.83
N ASN A 78 14.84 0.08 -4.51
CA ASN A 78 15.47 -0.86 -5.44
C ASN A 78 14.70 -2.17 -5.54
N GLY A 79 13.95 -2.56 -4.52
CA GLY A 79 13.28 -3.86 -4.45
C GLY A 79 14.19 -4.96 -3.92
N THR A 80 13.58 -6.08 -3.54
CA THR A 80 14.26 -7.21 -2.89
C THR A 80 14.18 -8.46 -3.75
N THR A 81 15.26 -9.25 -3.76
CA THR A 81 15.30 -10.57 -4.40
C THR A 81 15.40 -11.65 -3.32
N PRO A 82 14.54 -12.68 -3.34
CA PRO A 82 14.68 -13.83 -2.46
C PRO A 82 15.89 -14.68 -2.86
N ILE A 83 16.80 -14.91 -1.91
CA ILE A 83 17.95 -15.82 -2.07
C ILE A 83 17.89 -16.90 -0.99
N SER A 84 18.21 -18.14 -1.34
CA SER A 84 18.37 -19.23 -0.37
C SER A 84 19.71 -19.07 0.36
N VAL A 85 19.66 -19.20 1.69
CA VAL A 85 20.84 -19.06 2.57
C VAL A 85 21.94 -20.09 2.29
N ASP A 86 21.57 -21.25 1.73
CA ASP A 86 22.48 -22.38 1.46
C ASP A 86 23.08 -22.36 0.04
N THR A 87 22.98 -21.24 -0.69
CA THR A 87 23.43 -21.18 -2.09
C THR A 87 24.92 -20.90 -2.19
N ASP A 88 25.69 -21.85 -2.72
CA ASP A 88 27.15 -21.71 -2.96
C ASP A 88 27.50 -20.87 -4.21
N GLN A 89 26.51 -20.26 -4.85
CA GLN A 89 26.67 -19.54 -6.13
C GLN A 89 26.77 -18.01 -5.99
N LEU A 90 27.04 -17.51 -4.78
CA LEU A 90 27.17 -16.07 -4.50
C LEU A 90 28.30 -15.42 -5.33
N ASP A 91 29.34 -16.18 -5.67
CA ASP A 91 30.49 -15.69 -6.43
C ASP A 91 30.24 -15.60 -7.94
N ASN A 92 29.15 -16.17 -8.46
CA ASN A 92 28.89 -16.23 -9.89
C ASN A 92 28.05 -15.03 -10.38
N PRO A 93 28.57 -14.16 -11.28
CA PRO A 93 27.84 -13.00 -11.77
C PRO A 93 26.59 -13.35 -12.60
N THR A 94 26.57 -14.51 -13.27
CA THR A 94 25.42 -14.91 -14.09
C THR A 94 24.21 -15.30 -13.23
N TYR A 95 24.47 -15.78 -12.02
CA TYR A 95 23.43 -16.05 -11.03
C TYR A 95 22.71 -14.77 -10.61
N TRP A 96 23.45 -13.70 -10.32
CA TRP A 96 22.88 -12.38 -9.98
C TRP A 96 22.03 -11.79 -11.10
N SER A 97 22.44 -11.92 -12.37
CA SER A 97 21.60 -11.47 -13.48
C SER A 97 20.26 -12.20 -13.57
N SER A 98 20.23 -13.50 -13.26
CA SER A 98 18.99 -14.30 -13.28
C SER A 98 18.01 -13.93 -12.15
N LEU A 99 18.54 -13.31 -11.09
CA LEU A 99 17.78 -12.86 -9.92
C LEU A 99 17.16 -11.48 -10.14
N GLU A 100 17.76 -10.63 -10.98
CA GLU A 100 17.21 -9.32 -11.34
C GLU A 100 15.82 -9.47 -11.99
N ASP A 101 15.64 -10.48 -12.84
CA ASP A 101 14.36 -10.80 -13.49
C ASP A 101 13.26 -11.23 -12.50
N LYS A 102 13.65 -11.70 -11.30
CA LYS A 102 12.73 -12.16 -10.25
C LYS A 102 12.53 -11.13 -9.14
N LYS A 103 12.99 -9.89 -9.35
CA LYS A 103 12.90 -8.83 -8.35
C LYS A 103 11.44 -8.50 -8.03
N ILE A 104 11.10 -8.49 -6.75
CA ILE A 104 9.76 -8.14 -6.30
C ILE A 104 9.71 -6.63 -6.03
N SER A 105 9.04 -5.89 -6.91
CA SER A 105 8.79 -4.45 -6.74
C SER A 105 7.54 -4.22 -5.89
N LYS A 106 7.67 -3.44 -4.81
CA LYS A 106 6.59 -3.19 -3.86
C LYS A 106 5.63 -2.08 -4.27
N SER A 107 5.97 -1.25 -5.27
CA SER A 107 5.09 -0.17 -5.77
C SER A 107 3.79 -0.67 -6.41
N PHE A 108 3.72 -1.93 -6.81
CA PHE A 108 2.54 -2.48 -7.50
C PHE A 108 1.33 -2.64 -6.56
N SER A 109 1.54 -2.77 -5.25
CA SER A 109 0.46 -3.10 -4.30
C SER A 109 -0.50 -1.93 -4.00
N LEU A 110 -0.02 -0.68 -4.03
CA LEU A 110 -0.83 0.50 -3.74
C LEU A 110 -1.79 0.88 -4.90
N LEU A 111 -1.37 0.64 -6.14
CA LEU A 111 -2.17 0.96 -7.33
C LEU A 111 -3.39 0.04 -7.49
N ILE A 112 -3.27 -1.22 -7.08
CA ILE A 112 -4.38 -2.20 -7.16
C ILE A 112 -5.50 -1.85 -6.17
N ILE A 113 -5.16 -1.34 -4.98
CA ILE A 113 -6.17 -0.96 -4.00
C ILE A 113 -6.90 0.31 -4.47
N PHE A 114 -6.19 1.24 -5.08
CA PHE A 114 -6.78 2.48 -5.62
C PHE A 114 -7.72 2.20 -6.81
N SER A 115 -7.34 1.29 -7.71
CA SER A 115 -8.20 0.90 -8.83
C SER A 115 -9.44 0.11 -8.37
N ALA A 116 -9.32 -0.72 -7.32
CA ALA A 116 -10.47 -1.41 -6.72
C ALA A 116 -11.48 -0.42 -6.11
N ILE A 117 -11.01 0.64 -5.44
CA ILE A 117 -11.88 1.69 -4.88
C ILE A 117 -12.57 2.49 -6.00
N ILE A 118 -11.85 2.81 -7.08
CA ILE A 118 -12.43 3.51 -8.25
C ILE A 118 -13.45 2.61 -8.97
N TYR A 119 -13.16 1.33 -9.13
CA TYR A 119 -14.08 0.36 -9.75
C TYR A 119 -15.36 0.20 -8.92
N PHE A 120 -15.24 0.14 -7.58
CA PHE A 120 -16.41 0.09 -6.69
C PHE A 120 -17.25 1.38 -6.77
N ARG A 121 -16.61 2.55 -6.90
CA ARG A 121 -17.33 3.82 -7.18
C ARG A 121 -18.06 3.79 -8.52
N SER A 122 -17.46 3.21 -9.56
CA SER A 122 -18.05 3.14 -10.90
C SER A 122 -19.25 2.19 -11.01
N HIS A 123 -19.31 1.14 -10.18
CA HIS A 123 -20.45 0.21 -10.14
C HIS A 123 -21.59 0.73 -9.26
N SER A 124 -21.33 1.75 -8.44
CA SER A 124 -22.32 2.36 -7.55
C SER A 124 -23.07 3.56 -8.18
N PHE A 125 -22.73 3.95 -9.41
CA PHE A 125 -23.38 5.05 -10.14
C PHE A 125 -24.23 4.50 -11.30
#